data_AF-A0A6G5AEJ3-F1
#
_entry.id   AF-A0A6G5AEJ3-F1
#
_cell.length_a   1.000
_cell.length_b   1.000
_cell.length_c   1.000
_cell.angle_alpha   90.00
_cell.angle_beta   90.00
_cell.angle_gamma   90.00
#
_symmetry.space_group_name_H-M   'P 1'
#
loop_
_entity.id
_entity.type
_entity.pdbx_description
1 polymer ?
#
loop_
_entity_poly.entity_id
_entity_poly.type
_entity_poly.pdbx_seq_one_letter_code
_entity_poly.pdbx_strand_id
1 'polypeptide(L)'
;MHFSYSFDLTTDETIWAGLLATTPTFFNRICLDQGTAQRYFASRNQKEAKWTVIAGTLMTCVFYGLLACAGAALVCRYRGCDPVLSGSIKKFDQLLPFYLLEDLASFPGLSGIFIAGVVSASISTLSSLVNSQAAVWYFDVITPFCKVRDTQVDLIVKALAFAVGGVMTGCSMVVPYLGSVTVMFMAVNSAITGPFVGLVLLGLTVPFANSKGAGATALLMV
;
A
#
# COMPACT_ATOMS: atom_id res chain seq x y z
N MET A 1 -8.52 20.76 -13.59
CA MET A 1 -7.49 20.67 -12.54
C MET A 1 -6.45 21.74 -12.76
N HIS A 2 -6.39 22.74 -11.87
CA HIS A 2 -5.29 23.69 -11.80
C HIS A 2 -4.25 23.11 -10.83
N PHE A 3 -3.05 22.78 -11.30
CA PHE A 3 -1.95 22.43 -10.39
C PHE A 3 -1.43 23.71 -9.75
N SER A 4 -1.65 23.86 -8.45
CA SER A 4 -1.14 25.00 -7.69
C SER A 4 0.32 24.74 -7.29
N TYR A 5 1.22 25.61 -7.76
CA TYR A 5 2.65 25.57 -7.44
C TYR A 5 3.00 26.28 -6.12
N SER A 6 2.00 26.78 -5.40
CA SER A 6 2.18 27.46 -4.11
C SER A 6 2.75 26.51 -3.07
N PHE A 7 3.66 27.01 -2.23
CA PHE A 7 4.22 26.29 -1.08
C PHE A 7 3.25 26.36 0.12
N ASP A 8 1.97 26.06 -0.12
CA ASP A 8 0.97 25.96 0.93
C ASP A 8 0.74 24.47 1.24
N LEU A 9 1.14 24.09 2.46
CA LEU A 9 1.02 22.71 2.97
C LEU A 9 -0.35 22.43 3.57
N THR A 10 -1.23 23.43 3.64
CA THR A 10 -2.59 23.32 4.17
C THR A 10 -3.57 22.76 3.12
N THR A 11 -3.20 22.84 1.84
CA THR A 11 -4.01 22.34 0.73
C THR A 11 -3.38 21.09 0.11
N ASP A 12 -4.12 19.99 0.08
CA ASP A 12 -3.68 18.68 -0.45
C ASP A 12 -3.40 18.69 -1.97
N GLU A 13 -3.78 19.75 -2.67
CA GLU A 13 -3.66 19.85 -4.13
C GLU A 13 -2.33 20.44 -4.62
N THR A 14 -1.42 20.83 -3.72
CA THR A 14 -0.11 21.35 -4.13
C THR A 14 0.88 20.21 -4.39
N ILE A 15 1.73 20.40 -5.41
CA ILE A 15 2.77 19.42 -5.76
C ILE A 15 3.71 19.17 -4.56
N TRP A 16 3.95 20.20 -3.76
CA TRP A 16 4.81 20.13 -2.58
C TRP A 16 4.19 19.33 -1.44
N ALA A 17 2.91 19.54 -1.14
CA ALA A 17 2.19 18.74 -0.15
C ALA A 17 2.16 17.26 -0.58
N GLY A 18 1.91 16.98 -1.86
CA GLY A 18 1.93 15.63 -2.42
C GLY A 18 3.30 14.95 -2.31
N LEU A 19 4.39 15.65 -2.60
CA LEU A 19 5.75 15.11 -2.50
C LEU A 19 6.14 14.81 -1.04
N LEU A 20 5.83 15.72 -0.12
CA LEU A 20 6.09 15.51 1.30
C LEU A 20 5.24 14.38 1.89
N ALA A 21 3.98 14.23 1.46
CA ALA A 21 3.10 13.14 1.92
C ALA A 21 3.54 11.76 1.37
N THR A 22 4.05 11.70 0.14
CA THR A 22 4.44 10.43 -0.49
C THR A 22 5.79 9.90 0.01
N THR A 23 6.72 10.78 0.40
CA THR A 23 8.09 10.37 0.81
C THR A 23 8.10 9.40 2.01
N PRO A 24 7.40 9.66 3.14
CA PRO A 24 7.30 8.72 4.26
C PRO A 24 6.65 7.39 3.86
N THR A 25 5.67 7.43 2.95
CA THR A 25 4.98 6.23 2.47
C THR A 25 5.93 5.30 1.70
N PHE A 26 6.79 5.86 0.85
CA PHE A 26 7.84 5.09 0.17
C PHE A 26 8.89 4.54 1.14
N PHE A 27 9.32 5.34 2.11
CA PHE A 27 10.27 4.90 3.13
C PHE A 27 9.71 3.72 3.92
N ASN A 28 8.47 3.83 4.40
CA ASN A 28 7.80 2.75 5.12
C ASN A 28 7.74 1.47 4.28
N ARG A 29 7.35 1.59 3.01
CA ARG A 29 7.20 0.44 2.11
C ARG A 29 8.51 -0.30 1.82
N ILE A 30 9.64 0.41 1.79
CA ILE A 30 10.95 -0.17 1.50
C ILE A 30 11.62 -0.69 2.79
N CYS A 31 11.52 0.05 3.89
CA CYS A 31 12.32 -0.23 5.09
C CYS A 31 11.57 -0.97 6.18
N LEU A 32 10.26 -0.74 6.33
CA LEU A 32 9.49 -1.14 7.51
C LEU A 32 8.37 -2.13 7.19
N ASP A 33 7.93 -2.18 5.94
CA ASP A 33 6.91 -3.13 5.51
C ASP A 33 7.40 -4.56 5.69
N GLN A 34 6.64 -5.32 6.48
CA GLN A 34 7.00 -6.69 6.83
C GLN A 34 7.09 -7.61 5.61
N GLY A 35 6.22 -7.41 4.61
CA GLY A 35 6.24 -8.21 3.38
C GLY A 35 7.49 -7.95 2.55
N THR A 36 7.95 -6.70 2.52
CA THR A 36 9.22 -6.33 1.90
C THR A 36 10.41 -6.88 2.69
N ALA A 37 10.43 -6.76 4.01
CA ALA A 37 11.50 -7.29 4.86
C ALA A 37 11.65 -8.82 4.72
N GLN A 38 10.55 -9.56 4.67
CA GLN A 38 10.56 -11.02 4.43
C GLN A 38 11.26 -11.40 3.12
N ARG A 39 11.07 -10.62 2.04
CA ARG A 39 11.77 -10.85 0.76
C ARG A 39 13.27 -10.64 0.87
N TYR A 40 13.71 -9.71 1.70
CA TYR A 40 15.13 -9.47 1.95
C TYR A 40 15.76 -10.63 2.73
N PHE A 41 15.08 -11.14 3.75
CA PHE A 41 15.56 -12.29 4.52
C PHE A 41 15.53 -13.61 3.75
N ALA A 42 14.65 -13.75 2.76
CA ALA A 42 14.61 -14.91 1.86
C ALA A 42 15.76 -14.93 0.84
N SER A 43 16.53 -13.85 0.71
CA SER A 43 17.67 -13.78 -0.21
C SER A 43 18.85 -14.58 0.33
N ARG A 44 19.60 -15.27 -0.55
CA ARG A 44 20.68 -16.19 -0.13
C ARG A 44 21.84 -15.47 0.54
N ASN A 45 22.10 -14.23 0.14
CA ASN A 45 23.23 -13.43 0.60
C ASN A 45 22.91 -11.93 0.49
N GLN A 46 23.73 -11.10 1.14
CA GLN A 46 23.52 -9.66 1.18
C GLN A 46 23.58 -8.98 -0.20
N LYS A 47 24.35 -9.54 -1.15
CA LYS A 47 24.43 -9.00 -2.52
C LYS A 47 23.10 -9.20 -3.26
N GLU A 48 22.51 -10.39 -3.17
CA GLU A 48 21.19 -10.68 -3.71
C GLU A 48 20.11 -9.83 -3.06
N ALA A 49 20.13 -9.68 -1.72
CA ALA A 49 19.17 -8.82 -1.02
C ALA A 49 19.21 -7.36 -1.53
N LYS A 50 20.41 -6.80 -1.77
CA LYS A 50 20.57 -5.47 -2.37
C LYS A 50 19.99 -5.40 -3.78
N TRP A 51 20.21 -6.44 -4.59
CA TRP A 51 19.62 -6.53 -5.93
C TRP A 51 18.10 -6.62 -5.88
N THR A 52 17.53 -7.36 -4.93
CA THR A 52 16.09 -7.43 -4.70
C THR A 52 15.49 -6.06 -4.37
N VAL A 53 16.18 -5.27 -3.53
CA VAL A 53 15.77 -3.89 -3.21
C VAL A 53 15.81 -3.02 -4.47
N ILE A 54 16.92 -3.02 -5.21
CA ILE A 54 17.10 -2.17 -6.39
C ILE A 54 16.08 -2.52 -7.48
N ALA A 55 15.93 -3.80 -7.79
CA ALA A 55 14.97 -4.28 -8.77
C ALA A 55 13.53 -3.96 -8.36
N GLY A 56 13.17 -4.20 -7.09
CA GLY A 56 11.84 -3.89 -6.56
C GLY A 56 11.50 -2.41 -6.62
N THR A 57 12.45 -1.54 -6.24
CA THR A 57 12.30 -0.08 -6.33
C THR A 57 12.16 0.38 -7.78
N LEU A 58 12.98 -0.15 -8.69
CA LEU A 58 12.89 0.19 -10.12
C LEU A 58 11.53 -0.22 -10.71
N MET A 59 11.07 -1.44 -10.45
CA MET A 59 9.75 -1.90 -10.91
C MET A 59 8.61 -1.04 -10.34
N THR A 60 8.74 -0.60 -9.09
CA THR A 60 7.77 0.30 -8.46
C THR A 60 7.75 1.67 -9.14
N CYS A 61 8.91 2.26 -9.43
CA CYS A 61 9.01 3.52 -10.16
C CYS A 61 8.40 3.41 -11.56
N VAL A 62 8.70 2.35 -12.30
CA VAL A 62 8.12 2.11 -13.64
C VAL A 62 6.60 1.98 -13.55
N PHE A 63 6.09 1.23 -12.58
CA PHE A 63 4.65 1.04 -12.38
C PHE A 63 3.93 2.37 -12.11
N TYR A 64 4.43 3.19 -11.18
CA TYR A 64 3.84 4.52 -10.91
C TYR A 64 3.99 5.47 -12.10
N GLY A 65 5.09 5.38 -12.86
CA GLY A 65 5.27 6.14 -14.10
C GLY A 65 4.20 5.79 -15.15
N LEU A 66 3.91 4.50 -15.34
CA LEU A 66 2.85 4.04 -16.24
C LEU A 66 1.46 4.49 -15.76
N LEU A 67 1.19 4.44 -14.46
CA LEU A 67 -0.04 4.97 -13.88
C LEU A 67 -0.19 6.48 -14.10
N ALA A 68 0.89 7.26 -13.96
CA ALA A 68 0.88 8.69 -14.23
C ALA A 68 0.59 8.98 -15.71
N CYS A 69 1.20 8.23 -16.63
CA CYS A 69 0.90 8.33 -18.07
C CYS A 69 -0.56 7.98 -18.37
N ALA A 70 -1.11 6.92 -17.76
CA ALA A 70 -2.51 6.55 -17.92
C ALA A 70 -3.44 7.64 -17.36
N GLY A 71 -3.14 8.20 -16.19
CA GLY A 71 -3.86 9.33 -15.62
C GLY A 71 -3.84 10.57 -16.52
N ALA A 72 -2.68 10.92 -17.08
CA ALA A 72 -2.56 12.02 -18.04
C ALA A 72 -3.40 11.78 -19.31
N ALA A 73 -3.41 10.54 -19.83
CA ALA A 73 -4.24 10.17 -20.98
C ALA A 73 -5.74 10.34 -20.67
N LEU A 74 -6.20 9.90 -19.50
CA LEU A 74 -7.59 10.09 -19.05
C LEU A 74 -7.94 11.58 -18.92
N VAL A 75 -7.06 12.39 -18.33
CA VAL A 75 -7.26 13.84 -18.21
C VAL A 75 -7.36 14.50 -19.58
N CYS A 76 -6.52 14.12 -20.54
CA CYS A 76 -6.58 14.63 -21.91
C CYS A 76 -7.88 14.21 -22.61
N ARG A 77 -8.33 12.96 -22.41
CA ARG A 77 -9.55 12.42 -23.04
C ARG A 77 -10.84 13.06 -22.52
N TYR A 78 -10.92 13.29 -21.22
CA TYR A 78 -12.14 13.77 -20.54
C TYR A 78 -12.10 15.27 -20.19
N ARG A 79 -11.13 16.02 -20.73
CA ARG A 79 -10.97 17.47 -20.47
C ARG A 79 -12.19 18.32 -20.83
N GLY A 80 -12.99 17.88 -21.81
CA GLY A 80 -14.18 18.58 -22.30
C GLY A 80 -15.51 17.88 -22.02
N CYS A 81 -15.49 16.67 -21.46
CA CYS A 81 -16.68 15.91 -21.10
C CYS A 81 -16.33 15.07 -19.88
N ASP A 82 -16.71 15.54 -18.70
CA ASP A 82 -16.43 14.84 -17.45
C ASP A 82 -17.45 13.71 -17.25
N PRO A 83 -17.02 12.43 -17.27
CA PRO A 83 -17.91 11.28 -17.17
C PRO A 83 -18.59 11.17 -15.79
N VAL A 84 -18.05 11.83 -14.77
CA VAL A 84 -18.68 11.93 -13.44
C VAL A 84 -19.83 12.92 -13.47
N LEU A 85 -19.62 14.10 -14.07
CA LEU A 85 -20.65 15.14 -14.19
C LEU A 85 -21.76 14.76 -15.18
N SER A 86 -21.44 13.98 -16.22
CA SER A 86 -22.44 13.46 -17.17
C SER A 86 -23.29 12.31 -16.60
N GLY A 87 -22.95 11.80 -15.41
CA GLY A 87 -23.64 10.68 -14.77
C GLY A 87 -23.29 9.29 -15.36
N SER A 88 -22.27 9.21 -16.22
CA SER A 88 -21.82 7.95 -16.82
C SER A 88 -21.12 7.03 -15.82
N ILE A 89 -20.48 7.60 -14.79
CA ILE A 89 -19.87 6.87 -13.67
C ILE A 89 -20.34 7.45 -12.32
N LYS A 90 -20.46 6.58 -11.31
CA LYS A 90 -20.92 6.98 -9.95
C LYS A 90 -19.77 7.29 -9.00
N LYS A 91 -18.61 6.67 -9.21
CA LYS A 91 -17.41 6.82 -8.36
C LYS A 91 -16.18 7.03 -9.25
N PHE A 92 -15.23 7.84 -8.78
CA PHE A 92 -13.96 8.06 -9.49
C PHE A 92 -13.16 6.77 -9.72
N ASP A 93 -13.27 5.78 -8.82
CA ASP A 93 -12.60 4.47 -8.95
C ASP A 93 -13.04 3.68 -10.20
N GLN A 94 -14.18 4.05 -10.81
CA GLN A 94 -14.72 3.40 -12.01
C GLN A 94 -14.22 4.04 -13.32
N LEU A 95 -13.47 5.15 -13.26
CA LEU A 95 -13.05 5.91 -14.42
C LEU A 95 -12.15 5.12 -15.37
N LEU A 96 -11.14 4.43 -14.82
CA LEU A 96 -10.21 3.64 -15.63
C LEU A 96 -10.89 2.42 -16.28
N PRO A 97 -11.70 1.61 -15.56
CA PRO A 97 -12.54 0.58 -16.19
C PRO A 97 -13.48 1.12 -17.26
N PHE A 98 -14.11 2.29 -17.02
CA PHE A 98 -15.01 2.92 -17.98
C PHE A 98 -14.28 3.30 -19.28
N TYR A 99 -13.13 3.97 -19.18
CA TYR A 99 -12.28 4.28 -20.33
C TYR A 99 -11.86 3.03 -21.12
N LEU A 100 -11.57 1.94 -20.41
CA LEU A 100 -11.15 0.70 -21.05
C LEU A 100 -12.28 0.04 -21.85
N LEU A 101 -13.53 0.17 -21.38
CA LEU A 101 -14.71 -0.37 -22.06
C LEU A 101 -15.23 0.56 -23.17
N GLU A 102 -15.02 1.87 -23.08
CA GLU A 102 -15.51 2.84 -24.06
C GLU A 102 -14.54 2.96 -25.25
N ASP A 103 -13.27 3.26 -24.98
CA ASP A 103 -12.30 3.63 -26.01
C ASP A 103 -11.41 2.44 -26.44
N LEU A 104 -11.22 1.45 -25.57
CA LEU A 104 -10.32 0.31 -25.80
C LEU A 104 -11.06 -1.00 -26.13
N ALA A 105 -12.39 -1.01 -26.16
CA ALA A 105 -13.19 -2.18 -26.53
C ALA A 105 -12.97 -2.63 -27.98
N SER A 106 -12.47 -1.74 -28.84
CA SER A 106 -12.07 -2.03 -30.22
C SER A 106 -10.98 -3.10 -30.33
N PHE A 107 -10.19 -3.33 -29.26
CA PHE A 107 -9.14 -4.33 -29.22
C PHE A 107 -9.63 -5.61 -28.52
N PRO A 108 -9.96 -6.68 -29.27
CA PRO A 108 -10.47 -7.91 -28.67
C PRO A 108 -9.42 -8.53 -27.73
N GLY A 109 -9.83 -8.86 -26.50
CA GLY A 109 -8.98 -9.50 -25.49
C GLY A 109 -8.26 -8.54 -24.53
N LEU A 110 -8.19 -7.24 -24.82
CA LEU A 110 -7.49 -6.27 -23.97
C LEU A 110 -8.16 -6.10 -22.59
N SER A 111 -9.49 -6.10 -22.56
CA SER A 111 -10.27 -6.10 -21.32
C SER A 111 -10.04 -7.36 -20.48
N GLY A 112 -9.90 -8.52 -21.11
CA GLY A 112 -9.56 -9.77 -20.42
C GLY A 112 -8.18 -9.72 -19.78
N ILE A 113 -7.17 -9.23 -20.51
CA ILE A 113 -5.81 -9.05 -19.99
C ILE A 113 -5.79 -8.06 -18.83
N PHE A 114 -6.53 -6.95 -18.95
CA PHE A 114 -6.63 -5.95 -17.89
C PHE A 114 -7.22 -6.53 -16.61
N ILE A 115 -8.37 -7.19 -16.69
CA ILE A 115 -9.02 -7.81 -15.53
C ILE A 115 -8.11 -8.89 -14.93
N ALA A 116 -7.50 -9.74 -15.76
CA ALA A 116 -6.55 -10.75 -15.29
C ALA A 116 -5.35 -10.13 -14.55
N GLY A 117 -4.81 -9.02 -15.07
CA GLY A 117 -3.74 -8.27 -14.45
C GLY A 117 -4.13 -7.67 -13.10
N VAL A 118 -5.29 -7.02 -13.02
CA VAL A 118 -5.82 -6.45 -11.78
C VAL A 118 -6.04 -7.53 -10.72
N VAL A 119 -6.71 -8.63 -11.09
CA VAL A 119 -6.96 -9.75 -10.17
C VAL A 119 -5.65 -10.38 -9.69
N SER A 120 -4.70 -10.61 -10.60
CA SER A 120 -3.37 -11.13 -10.25
C SER A 120 -2.61 -10.21 -9.29
N ALA A 121 -2.61 -8.90 -9.56
CA ALA A 121 -1.99 -7.90 -8.70
C ALA A 121 -2.66 -7.83 -7.31
N SER A 122 -3.99 -7.92 -7.25
CA SER A 122 -4.75 -7.97 -5.99
C SER A 122 -4.40 -9.23 -5.19
N ILE A 123 -4.42 -10.41 -5.81
CA ILE A 123 -4.10 -11.68 -5.13
C ILE A 123 -2.65 -11.70 -4.63
N SER A 124 -1.70 -11.19 -5.43
CA SER A 124 -0.29 -11.07 -5.02
C SER A 124 -0.11 -10.19 -3.78
N THR A 125 -0.83 -9.07 -3.74
CA THR A 125 -0.84 -8.16 -2.58
C THR A 125 -1.49 -8.81 -1.36
N LEU A 126 -2.66 -9.43 -1.54
CA LEU A 126 -3.38 -10.13 -0.47
C LEU A 126 -2.55 -11.27 0.13
N SER A 127 -1.91 -12.08 -0.70
CA SER A 127 -1.03 -13.17 -0.26
C SER A 127 0.13 -12.65 0.60
N SER A 128 0.76 -11.56 0.16
CA SER A 128 1.83 -10.91 0.93
C SER A 128 1.32 -10.42 2.28
N LEU A 129 0.18 -9.71 2.31
CA LEU A 129 -0.40 -9.14 3.52
C LEU A 129 -0.78 -10.22 4.54
N VAL A 130 -1.46 -11.29 4.09
CA VAL A 130 -1.85 -12.41 4.94
C VAL A 130 -0.62 -13.11 5.52
N ASN A 131 0.39 -13.38 4.69
CA ASN A 131 1.61 -14.05 5.13
C ASN A 131 2.40 -13.21 6.14
N SER A 132 2.54 -11.91 5.88
CA SER A 132 3.25 -11.00 6.78
C SER A 132 2.52 -10.82 8.09
N GLN A 133 1.19 -10.69 8.07
CA GLN A 133 0.39 -10.55 9.29
C GLN A 133 0.40 -11.84 10.12
N ALA A 134 0.30 -13.00 9.49
CA ALA A 134 0.44 -14.29 10.18
C ALA A 134 1.82 -14.43 10.85
N ALA A 135 2.89 -13.98 10.18
CA ALA A 135 4.23 -13.98 10.75
C ALA A 135 4.35 -13.03 11.95
N VAL A 136 3.79 -11.82 11.88
CA VAL A 136 3.77 -10.86 13.00
C VAL A 136 3.00 -11.44 14.19
N TRP A 137 1.82 -12.01 13.99
CA TRP A 137 1.07 -12.68 15.06
C TRP A 137 1.88 -13.81 15.70
N TYR A 138 2.58 -14.61 14.89
CA TYR A 138 3.37 -15.71 15.42
C TYR A 138 4.62 -15.24 16.21
N PHE A 139 5.45 -14.40 15.60
CA PHE A 139 6.73 -14.00 16.19
C PHE A 139 6.59 -12.95 17.28
N ASP A 140 5.69 -11.98 17.11
CA ASP A 140 5.60 -10.82 18.01
C ASP A 140 4.54 -11.02 19.11
N VAL A 141 3.52 -11.84 18.85
CA VAL A 141 2.44 -12.07 19.83
C VAL A 141 2.54 -13.45 20.49
N ILE A 142 2.73 -14.54 19.76
CA ILE A 142 2.67 -15.89 20.36
C ILE A 142 3.99 -16.29 21.01
N THR A 143 5.11 -16.14 20.27
CA THR A 143 6.44 -16.61 20.69
C THR A 143 6.92 -16.03 22.03
N PRO A 144 6.62 -14.75 22.39
CA PRO A 144 7.03 -14.20 23.68
C PRO A 144 6.33 -14.84 24.89
N PHE A 145 5.11 -15.34 24.73
CA PHE A 145 4.32 -15.92 25.84
C PHE A 145 4.31 -17.45 25.85
N CYS A 146 4.57 -18.10 24.71
CA CYS A 146 4.50 -19.55 24.55
C CYS A 146 5.69 -20.11 23.77
N LYS A 147 6.40 -21.09 24.34
CA LYS A 147 7.38 -21.89 23.60
C LYS A 147 6.67 -22.94 22.75
N VAL A 148 6.67 -22.74 21.44
CA VAL A 148 6.08 -23.65 20.46
C VAL A 148 7.16 -24.62 19.96
N ARG A 149 6.81 -25.90 19.75
CA ARG A 149 7.70 -26.87 19.09
C ARG A 149 7.78 -26.60 17.60
N ASP A 150 8.98 -26.73 17.02
CA ASP A 150 9.24 -26.50 15.59
C ASP A 150 8.28 -27.27 14.66
N THR A 151 7.87 -28.49 15.06
CA THR A 151 6.94 -29.33 14.28
C THR A 151 5.51 -28.76 14.19
N GLN A 152 5.13 -27.84 15.09
CA GLN A 152 3.78 -27.26 15.12
C GLN A 152 3.73 -25.86 14.48
N VAL A 153 4.88 -25.25 14.21
CA VAL A 153 4.99 -23.87 13.72
C VAL A 153 4.27 -23.67 12.39
N ASP A 154 4.54 -24.55 11.42
CA ASP A 154 3.93 -24.45 10.09
C ASP A 154 2.39 -24.53 10.15
N LEU A 155 1.85 -25.44 10.97
CA LEU A 155 0.41 -25.58 11.16
C LEU A 155 -0.19 -24.34 11.84
N ILE A 156 0.49 -23.77 12.84
CA ILE A 156 0.03 -22.56 13.53
C ILE A 156 0.04 -21.35 12.58
N VAL A 157 1.13 -21.14 11.83
CA VAL A 157 1.24 -20.01 10.89
C VAL A 157 0.19 -20.13 9.78
N LYS A 158 -0.06 -21.34 9.25
CA LYS A 158 -1.15 -21.59 8.29
C LYS A 158 -2.53 -21.32 8.87
N ALA A 159 -2.78 -21.73 10.12
CA ALA A 159 -4.04 -21.46 10.81
C ALA A 159 -4.25 -19.95 11.03
N LEU A 160 -3.20 -19.22 11.43
CA LEU A 160 -3.24 -17.76 11.56
C LEU A 160 -3.49 -17.07 10.22
N ALA A 161 -2.82 -17.51 9.15
CA ALA A 161 -3.04 -16.99 7.80
C ALA A 161 -4.50 -17.19 7.36
N PHE A 162 -5.08 -18.36 7.63
CA PHE A 162 -6.48 -18.63 7.35
C PHE A 162 -7.42 -17.73 8.17
N ALA A 163 -7.15 -17.55 9.47
CA ALA A 163 -7.94 -16.68 10.33
C ALA A 163 -7.88 -15.22 9.88
N VAL A 164 -6.69 -14.71 9.55
CA VAL A 164 -6.48 -13.36 9.00
C VAL A 164 -7.26 -13.18 7.70
N GLY A 165 -7.16 -14.13 6.76
CA GLY A 165 -7.91 -14.08 5.51
C GLY A 165 -9.43 -14.09 5.72
N GLY A 166 -9.91 -14.85 6.72
CA GLY A 166 -11.32 -14.86 7.13
C GLY A 166 -11.77 -13.49 7.65
N VAL A 167 -11.00 -12.87 8.55
CA VAL A 167 -11.29 -11.52 9.07
C VAL A 167 -11.29 -10.49 7.95
N MET A 168 -10.29 -10.51 7.07
CA MET A 168 -10.21 -9.61 5.91
C MET A 168 -11.43 -9.75 5.00
N THR A 169 -11.89 -10.99 4.77
CA THR A 169 -13.10 -11.25 3.97
C THR A 169 -14.36 -10.75 4.67
N GLY A 170 -14.46 -10.89 6.00
CA GLY A 170 -15.55 -10.32 6.78
C GLY A 170 -15.60 -8.80 6.69
N CYS A 171 -14.45 -8.13 6.83
CA CYS A 171 -14.34 -6.67 6.68
C CYS A 171 -14.71 -6.20 5.27
N SER A 172 -14.43 -6.99 4.23
CA SER A 172 -14.77 -6.62 2.85
C SER A 172 -16.27 -6.48 2.61
N MET A 173 -17.11 -7.17 3.40
CA MET A 173 -18.57 -7.05 3.34
C MET A 173 -19.09 -5.67 3.76
N VAL A 174 -18.30 -4.92 4.54
CA VAL A 174 -18.65 -3.57 5.00
C VAL A 174 -18.29 -2.49 3.98
N VAL A 175 -17.32 -2.78 3.10
CA VAL A 175 -16.79 -1.84 2.09
C VAL A 175 -17.87 -1.19 1.20
N PRO A 176 -18.93 -1.88 0.75
CA PRO A 176 -19.98 -1.27 -0.06
C PRO A 176 -20.76 -0.16 0.66
N TYR A 177 -20.81 -0.19 1.99
CA TYR A 177 -21.51 0.79 2.82
C TYR A 177 -20.61 1.97 3.22
N LEU A 178 -19.30 1.86 2.96
CA LEU A 178 -18.36 2.96 3.16
C LEU A 178 -18.41 3.92 1.98
N GLY A 179 -18.13 5.21 2.24
CA GLY A 179 -18.08 6.26 1.24
C GLY A 179 -16.92 6.09 0.25
N SER A 180 -15.97 7.02 0.26
CA SER A 180 -14.73 6.85 -0.50
C SER A 180 -13.77 5.96 0.28
N VAL A 181 -13.70 4.68 -0.12
CA VAL A 181 -12.82 3.67 0.48
C VAL A 181 -11.36 4.10 0.38
N THR A 182 -10.99 4.70 -0.76
CA THR A 182 -9.64 5.22 -1.02
C THR A 182 -9.25 6.31 -0.03
N VAL A 183 -10.16 7.25 0.27
CA VAL A 183 -9.88 8.33 1.25
C VAL A 183 -9.75 7.77 2.66
N MET A 184 -10.64 6.86 3.07
CA MET A 184 -10.54 6.18 4.37
C MET A 184 -9.22 5.41 4.51
N PHE A 185 -8.85 4.66 3.48
CA PHE A 185 -7.60 3.90 3.46
C PHE A 185 -6.38 4.82 3.58
N MET A 186 -6.33 5.90 2.80
CA MET A 186 -5.25 6.87 2.87
C MET A 186 -5.17 7.54 4.26
N ALA A 187 -6.30 7.91 4.85
CA ALA A 187 -6.33 8.52 6.17
C ALA A 187 -5.75 7.59 7.25
N VAL A 188 -6.21 6.34 7.31
CA VAL A 188 -5.72 5.35 8.28
C VAL A 188 -4.25 5.02 8.02
N ASN A 189 -3.87 4.81 6.77
CA ASN A 189 -2.50 4.46 6.42
C ASN A 189 -1.52 5.60 6.76
N SER A 190 -1.87 6.85 6.47
CA SER A 190 -1.03 8.02 6.77
C SER A 190 -0.91 8.27 8.27
N ALA A 191 -2.01 8.11 9.03
CA ALA A 191 -2.02 8.26 10.48
C ALA A 191 -1.07 7.26 11.17
N ILE A 192 -0.98 6.03 10.66
CA ILE A 192 -0.08 5.01 11.21
C ILE A 192 1.35 5.19 10.67
N THR A 193 1.51 5.41 9.36
CA THR A 193 2.83 5.41 8.72
C THR A 193 3.72 6.55 9.22
N GLY A 194 3.17 7.76 9.39
CA GLY A 194 3.94 8.94 9.79
C GLY A 194 4.70 8.74 11.11
N PRO A 195 4.02 8.41 12.21
CA PRO A 195 4.66 8.16 13.52
C PRO A 195 5.70 7.04 13.48
N PHE A 196 5.43 5.93 12.80
CA PHE A 196 6.37 4.80 12.70
C PHE A 196 7.67 5.20 11.97
N VAL A 197 7.57 5.93 10.86
CA VAL A 197 8.75 6.46 10.15
C VAL A 197 9.51 7.46 11.04
N GLY A 198 8.79 8.34 11.74
CA GLY A 198 9.38 9.29 12.69
C GLY A 198 10.17 8.62 13.81
N LEU A 199 9.64 7.54 14.40
CA LEU A 199 10.30 6.76 15.44
C LEU A 199 11.59 6.10 14.95
N VAL A 200 11.56 5.54 13.73
CA VAL A 200 12.73 4.90 13.13
C VAL A 200 13.80 5.94 12.82
N LEU A 201 13.43 7.07 12.23
CA LEU A 201 14.36 8.17 11.98
C LEU A 201 14.97 8.70 13.29
N LEU A 202 14.15 8.85 14.34
CA LEU A 202 14.62 9.25 15.67
C LEU A 202 15.66 8.26 16.21
N GLY A 203 15.39 6.96 16.13
CA GLY A 203 16.30 5.91 16.57
C GLY A 203 17.61 5.85 15.78
N LEU A 204 17.58 6.17 14.49
CA LEU A 204 18.76 6.17 13.62
C LEU A 204 19.62 7.45 13.76
N THR A 205 18.99 8.60 14.01
CA THR A 205 19.66 9.91 13.97
C THR A 205 20.01 10.46 15.36
N VAL A 206 19.25 10.10 16.39
CA VAL A 206 19.41 10.63 17.75
C VAL A 206 19.93 9.52 18.67
N PRO A 207 21.26 9.46 18.94
CA PRO A 207 21.86 8.37 19.74
C PRO A 207 21.45 8.41 21.22
N PHE A 208 20.84 9.51 21.68
CA PHE A 208 20.36 9.70 23.05
C PHE A 208 18.87 9.34 23.22
N ALA A 209 18.20 8.92 22.16
CA ALA A 209 16.80 8.53 22.22
C ALA A 209 16.65 7.26 23.08
N ASN A 210 15.73 7.30 24.05
CA ASN A 210 15.47 6.17 24.94
C ASN A 210 14.17 5.43 24.55
N SER A 211 14.11 4.14 24.88
CA SER A 211 12.98 3.27 24.52
C SER A 211 11.65 3.68 25.16
N LYS A 212 11.68 4.24 26.38
CA LYS A 212 10.48 4.69 27.09
C LYS A 212 9.84 5.93 26.45
N GLY A 213 10.67 6.88 26.02
CA GLY A 213 10.26 8.10 25.33
C GLY A 213 9.79 7.81 23.92
N ALA A 214 10.47 6.91 23.19
CA ALA A 214 9.99 6.43 21.90
C ALA A 214 8.59 5.77 22.02
N GLY A 215 8.40 4.89 23.02
CA GLY A 215 7.10 4.26 23.27
C GLY A 215 6.00 5.24 23.68
N ALA A 216 6.31 6.23 24.53
CA ALA A 216 5.36 7.26 24.93
C ALA A 216 4.91 8.15 23.75
N THR A 217 5.85 8.57 22.90
CA THR A 217 5.55 9.36 21.71
C THR A 217 4.72 8.55 20.70
N ALA A 218 5.02 7.26 20.53
CA ALA A 218 4.24 6.37 19.66
C ALA A 218 2.78 6.28 20.10
N LEU A 219 2.53 6.15 21.41
CA LEU A 219 1.17 6.06 21.98
C LEU A 219 0.41 7.38 21.95
N LEU A 220 1.09 8.52 22.00
CA LEU A 220 0.46 9.84 21.94
C LEU A 220 0.12 10.28 20.51
N MET A 221 0.72 9.66 19.50
CA MET A 221 0.54 10.02 18.09
C MET A 221 -0.55 9.21 17.36
N VAL A 222 -1.06 8.13 17.96
CA VAL A 222 -2.17 7.29 17.45
C VAL A 222 -3.46 7.65 18.16
#